data_AF-A0A3B0WQE9-F1
#
_entry.id   AF-A0A3B0WQE9-F1
#
_cell.length_a   1.000
_cell.length_b   1.000
_cell.length_c   1.000
_cell.angle_alpha   90.00
_cell.angle_beta   90.00
_cell.angle_gamma   90.00
#
_symmetry.space_group_name_H-M   'P 1'
#
loop_
_entity.id
_entity.type
_entity.pdbx_description
1 polymer ?
#
loop_
_entity_poly.entity_id
_entity_poly.type
_entity_poly.pdbx_seq_one_letter_code
_entity_poly.pdbx_strand_id
1 'polypeptide(L)'
;HTLRIGEDKQMKKEDLLAIAKEAAKNIKTEHDLSQLTKMLSKITIEAALNAELDDHLGYDKNEVTGSDNSRNGYTSKTIQTEDGQFEIDTPRDRNGNIWGQSKNSKIKSL
;
A
#
# COMPACT_ATOMS: atom_id res chain seq x y z
N HIS A 1 28.08 14.67 4.47
CA HIS A 1 27.17 14.25 5.55
C HIS A 1 26.35 13.10 5.00
N THR A 2 26.78 11.87 5.24
CA THR A 2 26.18 10.66 4.65
C THR A 2 24.88 10.33 5.38
N LEU A 3 23.76 10.39 4.64
CA LEU A 3 22.45 9.96 5.11
C LEU A 3 22.54 8.51 5.57
N ARG A 4 22.29 8.27 6.86
CA ARG A 4 22.03 6.94 7.41
C ARG A 4 20.77 6.43 6.70
N ILE A 5 20.98 5.53 5.75
CA ILE A 5 19.91 4.71 5.17
C ILE A 5 19.24 4.03 6.37
N GLY A 6 17.97 4.34 6.60
CA GLY A 6 17.21 3.83 7.74
C GLY A 6 17.33 2.30 7.79
N GLU A 7 17.47 1.75 8.99
CA GLU A 7 17.47 0.31 9.19
C GLU A 7 16.23 -0.28 8.49
N ASP A 8 16.44 -1.15 7.50
CA ASP A 8 15.38 -1.96 6.91
C ASP A 8 14.78 -2.82 8.04
N LYS A 9 13.79 -2.25 8.75
CA LYS A 9 13.12 -2.91 9.87
C LYS A 9 12.26 -4.01 9.30
N GLN A 10 12.88 -5.16 9.11
CA GLN A 10 12.20 -6.39 8.79
C GLN A 10 11.14 -6.63 9.87
N MET A 11 9.91 -6.93 9.42
CA MET A 11 8.81 -7.23 10.33
C MET A 11 9.27 -8.31 11.33
N LYS A 12 9.08 -8.05 12.62
CA LYS A 12 9.57 -8.98 13.64
C LYS A 12 8.81 -10.29 13.49
N LYS A 13 9.52 -11.41 13.67
CA LYS A 13 8.93 -12.75 13.61
C LYS A 13 7.72 -12.90 14.54
N GLU A 14 7.75 -12.21 15.68
CA GLU A 14 6.67 -12.18 16.67
C GLU A 14 5.38 -11.54 16.13
N ASP A 15 5.50 -10.41 15.43
CA ASP A 15 4.36 -9.71 14.83
C ASP A 15 3.74 -10.55 13.71
N LEU A 16 4.57 -11.17 12.88
CA LEU A 16 4.12 -12.08 11.82
C LEU A 16 3.39 -13.30 12.40
N LEU A 17 3.90 -13.85 13.50
CA LEU A 17 3.27 -14.98 14.19
C LEU A 17 1.92 -14.61 14.81
N ALA A 18 1.78 -13.38 15.32
CA ALA A 18 0.52 -12.88 15.84
C ALA A 18 -0.53 -12.77 14.73
N ILE A 19 -0.17 -12.19 13.57
CA ILE A 19 -1.05 -12.12 12.39
C ILE A 19 -1.46 -13.53 11.94
N ALA A 20 -0.51 -14.45 11.82
CA ALA A 20 -0.76 -15.82 11.39
C ALA A 20 -1.72 -16.57 12.34
N LYS A 21 -1.57 -16.38 13.66
CA LYS A 21 -2.48 -16.98 14.66
C LYS A 21 -3.91 -16.47 14.54
N GLU A 22 -4.10 -15.16 14.35
CA GLU A 22 -5.43 -14.59 14.18
C GLU A 22 -6.07 -15.04 12.85
N ALA A 23 -5.29 -15.07 11.77
CA ALA A 23 -5.74 -15.57 10.48
C ALA A 23 -6.19 -17.03 10.55
N ALA A 24 -5.41 -17.90 11.21
CA ALA A 24 -5.69 -19.33 11.34
C ALA A 24 -7.03 -19.65 12.04
N LYS A 25 -7.59 -18.73 12.83
CA LYS A 25 -8.91 -18.93 13.46
C LYS A 25 -10.05 -18.93 12.43
N ASN A 26 -9.86 -18.27 11.29
CA ASN A 26 -10.91 -18.04 10.30
C ASN A 26 -10.64 -18.70 8.94
N ILE A 27 -9.42 -19.17 8.67
CA ILE A 27 -9.08 -19.90 7.44
C ILE A 27 -9.50 -21.37 7.58
N LYS A 28 -10.35 -21.85 6.67
CA LYS A 28 -10.81 -23.26 6.63
C LYS A 28 -10.45 -23.96 5.33
N THR A 29 -10.22 -23.19 4.27
CA THR A 29 -9.99 -23.68 2.91
C THR A 29 -8.82 -22.96 2.25
N GLU A 30 -8.29 -23.54 1.17
CA GLU A 30 -7.31 -22.88 0.30
C GLU A 30 -7.86 -21.58 -0.29
N HIS A 31 -9.16 -21.52 -0.54
CA HIS A 31 -9.82 -20.31 -1.02
C HIS A 31 -9.73 -19.18 0.02
N ASP A 32 -9.98 -19.47 1.30
CA ASP A 32 -9.87 -18.47 2.37
C ASP A 32 -8.43 -17.92 2.49
N LEU A 33 -7.45 -18.79 2.30
CA LEU A 33 -6.04 -18.40 2.28
C LEU A 33 -5.72 -17.49 1.10
N SER A 34 -6.21 -17.81 -0.11
CA SER A 34 -6.08 -16.94 -1.29
C SER A 34 -6.73 -15.58 -1.08
N GLN A 35 -7.93 -15.52 -0.47
CA GLN A 35 -8.61 -14.26 -0.16
C GLN A 35 -7.81 -13.42 0.83
N LEU A 36 -7.27 -14.04 1.88
CA LEU A 36 -6.42 -13.35 2.84
C LEU A 36 -5.19 -12.74 2.17
N THR A 37 -4.49 -13.50 1.32
CA THR A 37 -3.30 -13.01 0.61
C THR A 37 -3.63 -11.81 -0.28
N LYS A 38 -4.77 -11.83 -0.98
CA LYS A 38 -5.25 -10.71 -1.80
C LYS A 38 -5.56 -9.48 -0.95
N MET A 39 -6.27 -9.66 0.17
CA MET A 39 -6.59 -8.56 1.09
C MET A 39 -5.33 -7.96 1.73
N LEU A 40 -4.40 -8.79 2.21
CA LEU A 40 -3.14 -8.32 2.78
C LEU A 40 -2.30 -7.56 1.76
N SER A 41 -2.20 -8.08 0.53
CA SER A 41 -1.53 -7.39 -0.58
C SER A 41 -2.17 -6.04 -0.85
N LYS A 42 -3.50 -5.99 -0.98
CA LYS A 42 -4.26 -4.74 -1.17
C LYS A 42 -3.92 -3.71 -0.10
N ILE A 43 -4.10 -4.07 1.18
CA ILE A 43 -3.89 -3.17 2.32
C ILE A 43 -2.44 -2.66 2.34
N THR A 44 -1.48 -3.55 2.12
CA THR A 44 -0.05 -3.19 2.15
C THR A 44 0.30 -2.22 1.02
N ILE A 45 -0.20 -2.48 -0.19
CA ILE A 45 0.03 -1.60 -1.35
C ILE A 45 -0.63 -0.23 -1.11
N GLU A 46 -1.89 -0.20 -0.68
CA GLU A 46 -2.59 1.07 -0.40
C GLU A 46 -1.91 1.87 0.70
N ALA A 47 -1.43 1.22 1.77
CA ALA A 47 -0.68 1.89 2.83
C ALA A 47 0.63 2.49 2.31
N ALA A 48 1.39 1.73 1.51
CA ALA A 48 2.63 2.22 0.90
C ALA A 48 2.38 3.42 -0.02
N LEU A 49 1.32 3.37 -0.83
CA LEU A 49 0.94 4.48 -1.72
C LEU A 49 0.48 5.72 -0.95
N ASN A 50 -0.21 5.54 0.19
CA ASN A 50 -0.60 6.68 1.03
C ASN A 50 0.62 7.34 1.66
N ALA A 51 1.59 6.55 2.14
CA ALA A 51 2.84 7.05 2.69
C ALA A 51 3.68 7.79 1.63
N GLU A 52 3.74 7.28 0.39
CA GLU A 52 4.40 7.98 -0.72
C GLU A 52 3.72 9.32 -1.05
N LEU A 53 2.38 9.40 -0.93
CA LEU A 53 1.67 10.67 -1.10
C LEU A 53 1.90 11.64 0.08
N ASP A 54 2.01 11.15 1.32
CA ASP A 54 2.36 11.99 2.47
C ASP A 54 3.76 12.60 2.28
N ASP A 55 4.74 11.78 1.87
CA ASP A 55 6.10 12.25 1.57
C ASP A 55 6.13 13.24 0.39
N HIS A 56 5.38 12.96 -0.68
CA HIS A 56 5.29 13.86 -1.84
C HIS A 56 4.69 15.22 -1.48
N LEU A 57 3.63 15.23 -0.66
CA LEU A 57 2.97 16.46 -0.24
C LEU A 57 3.75 17.19 0.86
N GLY A 58 4.57 16.45 1.62
CA GLY A 58 5.34 16.96 2.75
C GLY A 58 4.50 17.22 4.00
N TYR A 59 3.31 16.62 4.10
CA TYR A 59 2.41 16.77 5.24
C TYR A 59 1.44 15.59 5.35
N ASP A 60 0.94 15.33 6.57
CA ASP A 60 0.09 14.18 6.84
C ASP A 60 -1.37 14.41 6.43
N LYS A 61 -2.11 13.32 6.21
CA LYS A 61 -3.57 13.39 5.95
C LYS A 61 -4.30 14.18 7.05
N ASN A 62 -5.02 15.22 6.63
CA ASN A 62 -5.79 16.18 7.44
C ASN A 62 -4.97 17.25 8.18
N GLU A 63 -3.66 17.35 7.92
CA GLU A 63 -2.87 18.47 8.39
C GLU A 63 -3.27 19.77 7.67
N VAL A 64 -3.40 20.87 8.43
CA VAL A 64 -3.69 22.19 7.86
C VAL A 64 -2.40 22.76 7.30
N THR A 65 -2.35 22.91 5.98
CA THR A 65 -1.17 23.39 5.25
C THR A 65 -1.51 24.58 4.35
N GLY A 66 -0.51 25.44 4.10
CA GLY A 66 -0.58 26.49 3.09
C GLY A 66 -0.12 26.05 1.70
N SER A 67 0.08 24.74 1.48
CA SER A 67 0.50 24.17 0.19
C SER A 67 -0.55 24.37 -0.90
N ASP A 68 -0.09 24.71 -2.10
CA ASP A 68 -0.93 24.80 -3.31
C ASP A 68 -1.41 23.41 -3.80
N ASN A 69 -0.72 22.34 -3.41
CA ASN A 69 -1.11 20.97 -3.72
C ASN A 69 -1.78 20.30 -2.52
N SER A 70 -2.75 19.43 -2.80
CA SER A 70 -3.49 18.71 -1.76
C SER A 70 -3.97 17.32 -2.18
N ARG A 71 -4.35 16.49 -1.23
CA ARG A 71 -4.99 15.18 -1.52
C ARG A 71 -6.32 15.40 -2.23
N ASN A 72 -6.55 14.68 -3.34
CA ASN A 72 -7.74 14.79 -4.18
C ASN A 72 -8.41 13.41 -4.39
N GLY A 73 -8.72 12.75 -3.28
CA GLY A 73 -9.41 11.46 -3.26
C GLY A 73 -8.56 10.29 -3.75
N TYR A 74 -9.24 9.27 -4.26
CA TYR A 74 -8.65 8.00 -4.68
C TYR A 74 -9.10 7.63 -6.10
N THR A 75 -8.34 6.77 -6.76
CA THR A 75 -8.71 6.16 -8.04
C THR A 75 -8.46 4.66 -7.99
N SER A 76 -9.48 3.88 -8.31
CA SER A 76 -9.40 2.42 -8.26
C SER A 76 -8.60 1.86 -9.44
N LYS A 77 -7.77 0.84 -9.18
CA LYS A 77 -6.97 0.11 -10.17
C LYS A 77 -7.04 -1.39 -9.88
N THR A 78 -7.19 -2.20 -10.93
CA THR A 78 -7.11 -3.66 -10.82
C THR A 78 -5.66 -4.13 -10.95
N ILE A 79 -5.18 -4.89 -9.99
CA ILE A 79 -3.90 -5.58 -9.99
C ILE A 79 -4.12 -7.04 -10.36
N GLN A 80 -3.28 -7.55 -11.25
CA GLN A 80 -3.25 -8.95 -11.67
C GLN A 80 -2.03 -9.62 -11.05
N THR A 81 -2.24 -10.75 -10.40
CA THR A 81 -1.21 -11.62 -9.81
C THR A 81 -1.40 -13.05 -10.30
N GLU A 82 -0.42 -13.92 -10.05
CA GLU A 82 -0.51 -15.34 -10.42
C GLU A 82 -1.72 -16.03 -9.74
N ASP A 83 -2.05 -15.61 -8.52
CA ASP A 83 -3.17 -16.13 -7.73
C ASP A 83 -4.51 -15.43 -8.03
N GLY A 84 -4.56 -14.54 -9.02
CA GLY A 84 -5.77 -13.87 -9.51
C GLY A 84 -5.71 -12.34 -9.42
N GLN A 85 -6.88 -11.70 -9.48
CA GLN A 85 -7.01 -10.24 -9.55
C GLN A 85 -7.65 -9.64 -8.29
N PHE A 86 -7.25 -8.42 -7.94
CA PHE A 86 -7.90 -7.62 -6.90
C PHE A 86 -7.80 -6.12 -7.21
N GLU A 87 -8.68 -5.33 -6.63
CA GLU A 87 -8.71 -3.88 -6.82
C GLU A 87 -8.08 -3.13 -5.65
N ILE A 88 -7.28 -2.12 -5.96
CA ILE A 88 -6.67 -1.19 -5.00
C ILE A 88 -7.16 0.24 -5.25
N ASP A 89 -7.23 1.04 -4.20
CA ASP A 89 -7.56 2.46 -4.26
C ASP A 89 -6.28 3.29 -4.15
N THR A 90 -5.85 3.86 -5.27
CA THR A 90 -4.62 4.67 -5.36
C THR A 90 -4.91 6.11 -4.95
N PRO A 91 -4.20 6.67 -3.95
CA PRO A 91 -4.38 8.05 -3.54
C PRO A 91 -3.82 9.01 -4.60
N ARG A 92 -4.42 10.21 -4.69
CA ARG A 92 -4.05 11.21 -5.69
C ARG A 92 -3.84 12.59 -5.08
N ASP A 93 -2.98 13.37 -5.71
CA ASP A 93 -2.83 14.79 -5.45
C ASP A 93 -3.73 15.63 -6.39
N ARG A 94 -3.94 16.90 -6.03
CA ARG A 94 -4.78 17.87 -6.73
C ARG A 94 -4.17 18.27 -8.06
N ASN A 95 -2.85 18.42 -8.08
CA ASN A 95 -2.12 18.84 -9.27
C ASN A 95 -1.90 17.68 -10.25
N GLY A 96 -2.14 16.44 -9.82
CA GLY A 96 -1.94 15.24 -10.64
C GLY A 96 -0.46 14.95 -10.92
N ASN A 97 0.43 15.44 -10.05
CA ASN A 97 1.86 15.31 -10.17
C ASN A 97 2.33 13.91 -9.77
N ILE A 98 1.60 13.22 -8.88
CA ILE A 98 1.86 11.82 -8.57
C ILE A 98 0.87 10.90 -9.28
N TRP A 99 1.42 9.82 -9.84
CA TRP A 99 0.68 8.80 -10.58
C TRP A 99 -0.04 9.27 -11.85
N GLY A 100 0.55 10.26 -12.54
CA GLY A 100 0.39 10.40 -13.99
C GLY A 100 0.96 9.15 -14.70
N GLN A 101 0.07 8.32 -15.26
CA GLN A 101 0.40 7.17 -16.12
C GLN A 101 1.32 6.11 -15.49
N SER A 102 0.75 5.18 -14.74
CA SER A 102 1.25 3.80 -14.79
C SER A 102 0.07 2.86 -14.99
N LYS A 103 -0.17 2.57 -16.27
CA LYS A 103 -0.65 1.26 -16.69
C LYS A 103 0.62 0.38 -16.68
N ASN A 104 0.71 -0.63 -15.83
CA ASN A 104 1.70 -1.72 -15.90
C ASN A 104 3.16 -1.56 -15.40
N SER A 105 3.56 -0.58 -14.58
CA SER A 105 4.96 -0.58 -14.09
C SER A 105 5.10 -0.11 -12.64
N LYS A 106 5.18 -1.08 -11.72
CA LYS A 106 6.10 -1.14 -10.56
C LYS A 106 5.84 -2.34 -9.64
N ILE A 107 4.64 -2.94 -9.68
CA ILE A 107 4.32 -4.18 -8.93
C ILE A 107 4.55 -5.44 -9.80
N LYS A 108 5.69 -5.50 -10.49
CA LYS A 108 6.11 -6.68 -11.27
C LYS A 108 7.41 -7.31 -10.74
N SER A 109 7.91 -6.84 -9.60
CA SER A 109 9.20 -7.28 -9.05
C SER A 109 9.22 -7.33 -7.52
N LEU A 110 8.18 -7.88 -6.90
CA LEU A 110 8.28 -8.47 -5.57
C LEU A 110 8.05 -9.98 -5.71
#